data_AF-A0A3D2H4T2-F1
#
_entry.id   AF-A0A3D2H4T2-F1
#
_cell.length_a   1.000
_cell.length_b   1.000
_cell.length_c   1.000
_cell.angle_alpha   90.00
_cell.angle_beta   90.00
_cell.angle_gamma   90.00
#
_symmetry.space_group_name_H-M   'P 1'
#
loop_
_entity.id
_entity.type
_entity.pdbx_description
1 polymer ?
#
loop_
_entity_poly.entity_id
_entity_poly.type
_entity_poly.pdbx_seq_one_letter_code
_entity_poly.pdbx_strand_id
1 'polypeptide(L)'
;MKRITALLLLLGTTGLQAAPFPDGQASAGKALFDKYQCNSCHKDMLGGDGNAMFTRANRKVHNPAQLIAQIKQCSGNVGANLSAQEEQHLGAYLNRYYNLK
;
A
#
# COMPACT_ATOMS: atom_id res chain seq x y z
N MET A 1 -29.99 -45.04 -29.24
CA MET A 1 -30.11 -44.07 -28.14
C MET A 1 -28.74 -43.45 -27.90
N LYS A 2 -28.47 -42.28 -28.49
CA LYS A 2 -27.14 -41.67 -28.53
C LYS A 2 -27.02 -40.72 -27.33
N ARG A 3 -26.16 -41.07 -26.37
CA ARG A 3 -25.94 -40.32 -25.14
C ARG A 3 -25.42 -38.92 -25.50
N ILE A 4 -26.19 -37.89 -25.20
CA ILE A 4 -25.79 -36.49 -25.36
C ILE A 4 -24.90 -36.15 -24.17
N THR A 5 -23.60 -36.09 -24.39
CA THR A 5 -22.62 -35.67 -23.40
C THR A 5 -22.77 -34.15 -23.21
N ALA A 6 -23.30 -33.73 -22.06
CA ALA A 6 -23.42 -32.32 -21.72
C ALA A 6 -22.03 -31.77 -21.36
N LEU A 7 -21.52 -30.85 -22.19
CA LEU A 7 -20.27 -30.12 -21.98
C LEU A 7 -20.52 -29.01 -20.95
N LEU A 8 -20.12 -29.23 -19.69
CA LEU A 8 -20.08 -28.16 -18.69
C LEU A 8 -18.93 -27.20 -19.05
N LEU A 9 -19.27 -26.01 -19.53
CA LEU A 9 -18.34 -24.87 -19.56
C LEU A 9 -18.09 -24.40 -18.13
N LEU A 10 -16.92 -24.72 -17.57
CA LEU A 10 -16.39 -24.00 -16.42
C LEU A 10 -15.91 -22.61 -16.89
N LEU A 11 -16.71 -21.57 -16.67
CA LEU A 11 -16.23 -20.20 -16.73
C LEU A 11 -15.32 -19.96 -15.53
N GLY A 12 -14.00 -20.09 -15.74
CA GLY A 12 -13.01 -19.61 -14.79
C GLY A 12 -13.03 -18.08 -14.78
N THR A 13 -13.61 -17.48 -13.74
CA THR A 13 -13.46 -16.04 -13.49
C THR A 13 -12.01 -15.79 -13.06
N THR A 14 -11.18 -15.34 -13.98
CA THR A 14 -9.91 -14.70 -13.62
C THR A 14 -10.27 -13.42 -12.86
N GLY A 15 -10.21 -13.48 -11.53
CA GLY A 15 -10.34 -12.30 -10.70
C GLY A 15 -9.21 -11.33 -11.04
N LEU A 16 -9.53 -10.29 -11.82
CA LEU A 16 -8.63 -9.17 -12.04
C LEU A 16 -8.50 -8.45 -10.70
N GLN A 17 -7.46 -8.79 -9.92
CA GLN A 17 -7.15 -8.08 -8.69
C GLN A 17 -6.70 -6.67 -9.07
N ALA A 18 -7.53 -5.69 -8.72
CA ALA A 18 -7.21 -4.28 -8.91
C ALA A 18 -5.93 -3.96 -8.14
N ALA A 19 -5.05 -3.16 -8.73
CA ALA A 19 -3.87 -2.69 -8.00
C ALA A 19 -4.33 -1.90 -6.75
N PRO A 20 -3.69 -2.09 -5.57
CA PRO A 20 -4.14 -1.48 -4.32
C PRO A 20 -4.06 0.06 -4.30
N PHE A 21 -3.24 0.63 -5.19
CA PHE A 21 -3.04 2.06 -5.37
C PHE A 21 -3.05 2.38 -6.87
N PRO A 22 -4.22 2.31 -7.54
CA PRO A 22 -4.30 2.28 -9.01
C PRO A 22 -3.79 3.58 -9.65
N ASP A 23 -3.93 4.71 -8.96
CA ASP A 23 -3.47 6.02 -9.42
C ASP A 23 -2.08 6.38 -8.86
N GLY A 24 -1.42 5.45 -8.16
CA GLY A 24 -0.17 5.68 -7.44
C GLY A 24 1.08 5.54 -8.31
N GLN A 25 2.00 6.50 -8.23
CA GLN A 25 3.34 6.43 -8.82
C GLN A 25 4.37 6.25 -7.71
N ALA A 26 5.02 5.09 -7.65
CA ALA A 26 5.96 4.77 -6.58
C ALA A 26 7.19 5.72 -6.54
N SER A 27 7.64 6.22 -7.69
CA SER A 27 8.71 7.22 -7.78
C SER A 27 8.32 8.56 -7.13
N ALA A 28 7.11 9.05 -7.42
CA ALA A 28 6.56 10.23 -6.78
C ALA A 28 6.37 10.00 -5.27
N GLY A 29 5.90 8.82 -4.87
CA GLY A 29 5.77 8.43 -3.47
C GLY A 29 7.09 8.44 -2.72
N LYS A 30 8.17 7.94 -3.34
CA LYS A 30 9.52 8.04 -2.79
C LYS A 30 9.93 9.50 -2.58
N ALA A 31 9.73 10.35 -3.59
CA ALA A 31 10.09 11.76 -3.50
C ALA A 31 9.32 12.48 -2.37
N LEU A 32 8.03 12.17 -2.19
CA LEU A 32 7.22 12.69 -1.08
C LEU A 32 7.72 12.20 0.27
N PHE A 33 8.04 10.91 0.37
CA PHE A 33 8.56 10.29 1.60
C PHE A 33 9.87 10.95 2.06
N ASP A 34 10.76 11.23 1.11
CA ASP A 34 12.02 11.94 1.35
C ASP A 34 11.78 13.42 1.67
N LYS A 35 10.92 14.12 0.90
CA LYS A 35 10.58 15.54 1.07
C LYS A 35 10.05 15.84 2.47
N TYR A 36 9.12 15.04 2.97
CA TYR A 36 8.51 15.24 4.29
C TYR A 36 9.28 14.53 5.41
N GLN A 37 10.48 14.02 5.11
CA GLN A 37 11.38 13.40 6.09
C GLN A 37 10.67 12.34 6.95
N CYS A 38 9.77 11.55 6.34
CA CYS A 38 8.95 10.58 7.07
C CYS A 38 9.82 9.60 7.88
N ASN A 39 11.00 9.25 7.34
CA ASN A 39 11.91 8.33 8.00
C ASN A 39 12.61 8.92 9.24
N SER A 40 12.75 10.24 9.33
CA SER A 40 13.35 10.90 10.50
C SER A 40 12.48 10.68 11.72
N CYS A 41 11.17 10.94 11.59
CA CYS A 41 10.20 10.66 12.66
C CYS A 41 10.19 9.16 13.03
N HIS A 42 10.23 8.26 12.05
CA HIS A 42 10.30 6.82 12.33
C HIS A 42 11.60 6.43 13.06
N LYS A 43 12.73 7.03 12.70
CA LYS A 43 14.02 6.82 13.36
C LYS A 43 13.95 7.27 14.82
N ASP A 44 13.38 8.43 15.10
CA ASP A 44 13.22 8.96 16.46
C ASP A 44 12.31 8.06 17.30
N MET A 45 11.23 7.54 16.71
CA MET A 45 10.31 6.62 17.38
C MET A 45 10.93 5.25 17.70
N LEU A 46 11.85 4.77 16.86
CA LEU A 46 12.40 3.42 16.94
C LEU A 46 13.83 3.39 17.52
N GLY A 47 14.49 4.55 17.67
CA GLY A 47 15.87 4.65 18.15
C GLY A 47 16.92 4.04 17.19
N GLY A 48 16.61 3.91 15.90
CA GLY A 48 17.40 3.08 14.99
C GLY A 48 17.11 3.29 13.50
N ASP A 49 16.87 2.21 12.77
CA ASP A 49 16.43 2.24 11.37
C ASP A 49 14.93 2.55 11.30
N GLY A 50 14.58 3.71 10.77
CA GLY A 50 13.17 4.12 10.59
C GLY A 50 12.40 3.22 9.62
N ASN A 51 13.08 2.51 8.69
CA ASN A 51 12.39 1.59 7.78
C ASN A 51 11.86 0.34 8.50
N ALA A 52 12.39 0.02 9.69
CA ALA A 52 11.88 -1.06 10.53
C ALA A 52 10.40 -0.85 10.91
N MET A 53 9.88 0.38 10.83
CA MET A 53 8.45 0.68 10.97
C MET A 53 7.58 -0.15 10.01
N PHE A 54 8.05 -0.40 8.78
CA PHE A 54 7.31 -1.11 7.73
C PHE A 54 7.51 -2.63 7.74
N THR A 55 8.56 -3.11 8.39
CA THR A 55 8.98 -4.52 8.38
C THR A 55 8.84 -5.22 9.74
N ARG A 56 8.58 -4.49 10.82
CA ARG A 56 8.37 -5.05 12.19
C ARG A 56 7.33 -6.17 12.22
N ALA A 57 7.49 -7.16 13.09
CA ALA A 57 6.59 -8.32 13.14
C ALA A 57 5.14 -7.97 13.54
N ASN A 58 4.94 -6.96 14.40
CA ASN A 58 3.64 -6.53 14.91
C ASN A 58 2.97 -5.45 14.03
N ARG A 59 3.00 -5.60 12.70
CA ARG A 59 2.35 -4.63 11.80
C ARG A 59 0.84 -4.62 12.01
N LYS A 60 0.27 -3.43 11.97
CA LYS A 60 -1.18 -3.18 12.12
C LYS A 60 -1.90 -2.90 10.79
N VAL A 61 -1.13 -2.71 9.72
CA VAL A 61 -1.65 -2.38 8.38
C VAL A 61 -1.62 -3.64 7.53
N HIS A 62 -2.79 -4.04 7.05
CA HIS A 62 -3.03 -5.29 6.33
C HIS A 62 -3.82 -5.10 5.03
N ASN A 63 -4.31 -3.90 4.74
CA ASN A 63 -5.00 -3.60 3.50
C ASN A 63 -4.74 -2.14 3.03
N PRO A 64 -5.08 -1.80 1.77
CA PRO A 64 -4.75 -0.48 1.22
C PRO A 64 -5.42 0.68 1.95
N ALA A 65 -6.68 0.51 2.35
CA ALA A 65 -7.41 1.53 3.10
C ALA A 65 -6.76 1.83 4.47
N GLN A 66 -6.30 0.79 5.16
CA GLN A 66 -5.53 0.94 6.41
C GLN A 66 -4.20 1.65 6.18
N LEU A 67 -3.51 1.38 5.06
CA LEU A 67 -2.25 2.07 4.75
C LEU A 67 -2.50 3.56 4.51
N ILE A 68 -3.53 3.93 3.75
CA ILE A 68 -3.90 5.33 3.54
C ILE A 68 -4.25 6.03 4.86
N ALA A 69 -5.05 5.39 5.71
CA ALA A 69 -5.37 5.93 7.04
C ALA A 69 -4.11 6.14 7.90
N GLN A 70 -3.18 5.18 7.88
CA GLN A 70 -1.90 5.30 8.58
C GLN A 70 -1.03 6.43 8.00
N ILE A 71 -0.98 6.58 6.67
CA ILE A 71 -0.26 7.67 5.99
C ILE A 71 -0.81 9.02 6.45
N LYS A 72 -2.14 9.20 6.46
CA LYS A 72 -2.78 10.44 6.93
C LYS A 72 -2.41 10.80 8.37
N GLN A 73 -2.43 9.81 9.26
CA GLN A 73 -2.04 10.04 10.65
C GLN A 73 -0.56 10.41 10.77
N CYS A 74 0.32 9.68 10.07
CA CYS A 74 1.76 9.95 10.11
C CYS A 74 2.14 11.28 9.45
N SER A 75 1.47 11.66 8.36
CA SER A 75 1.73 12.91 7.65
C SER A 75 1.37 14.12 8.52
N GLY A 76 0.28 14.04 9.29
CA GLY A 76 -0.09 15.04 10.29
C GLY A 76 1.00 15.28 11.34
N ASN A 77 1.67 14.21 11.79
CA ASN A 77 2.75 14.30 12.78
C ASN A 77 4.00 15.03 12.26
N VAL A 78 4.20 15.08 10.95
CA VAL A 78 5.32 15.80 10.32
C VAL A 78 4.87 17.10 9.63
N GLY A 79 3.63 17.55 9.88
CA GLY A 79 3.07 18.77 9.29
C GLY A 79 2.84 18.70 7.78
N ALA A 80 2.79 17.49 7.21
CA ALA A 80 2.54 17.28 5.79
C ALA A 80 1.04 17.19 5.51
N ASN A 81 0.55 18.15 4.73
CA ASN A 81 -0.83 18.17 4.22
C ASN A 81 -0.87 17.51 2.83
N LEU A 82 -1.17 16.23 2.79
CA LEU A 82 -1.19 15.44 1.56
C LEU A 82 -2.54 15.55 0.87
N SER A 83 -2.52 15.68 -0.45
CA SER A 83 -3.68 15.43 -1.31
C SER A 83 -3.98 13.94 -1.42
N ALA A 84 -5.21 13.59 -1.82
CA ALA A 84 -5.59 12.20 -2.06
C ALA A 84 -4.66 11.50 -3.09
N GLN A 85 -4.16 12.25 -4.08
CA GLN A 85 -3.22 11.73 -5.08
C GLN A 85 -1.83 11.44 -4.50
N GLU A 86 -1.33 12.31 -3.61
CA GLU A 86 -0.07 12.09 -2.91
C GLU A 86 -0.16 10.89 -1.95
N GLU A 87 -1.31 10.68 -1.31
CA GLU A 87 -1.56 9.48 -0.51
C GLU A 87 -1.49 8.20 -1.36
N GLN A 88 -2.05 8.21 -2.57
CA GLN A 88 -1.92 7.10 -3.52
C GLN A 88 -0.47 6.86 -3.92
N HIS A 89 0.29 7.92 -4.20
CA HIS A 89 1.71 7.83 -4.52
C HIS A 89 2.53 7.21 -3.37
N LEU A 90 2.31 7.69 -2.14
CA LEU A 90 2.94 7.14 -0.94
C LEU A 90 2.52 5.69 -0.69
N GLY A 91 1.23 5.38 -0.85
CA GLY A 91 0.71 4.01 -0.78
C GLY A 91 1.42 3.08 -1.74
N ALA A 92 1.53 3.46 -3.02
CA ALA A 92 2.23 2.70 -4.05
C ALA A 92 3.71 2.48 -3.71
N TYR A 93 4.39 3.54 -3.23
CA TYR A 93 5.79 3.44 -2.79
C TYR A 93 5.97 2.51 -1.59
N LEU A 94 5.11 2.63 -0.57
CA LEU A 94 5.21 1.83 0.64
C LEU A 94 4.77 0.37 0.40
N ASN A 95 3.93 0.11 -0.60
CA ASN A 95 3.43 -1.24 -0.87
C ASN A 95 4.54 -2.25 -1.18
N ARG A 96 5.74 -1.82 -1.58
CA ARG A 96 6.92 -2.70 -1.71
C ARG A 96 7.31 -3.42 -0.42
N TYR A 97 6.89 -2.91 0.74
CA TYR A 97 7.08 -3.56 2.04
C TYR A 97 5.87 -4.38 2.48
N TYR A 98 4.66 -4.00 2.06
CA TYR A 98 3.41 -4.59 2.54
C TYR A 98 2.88 -5.70 1.63
N ASN A 99 3.11 -5.63 0.32
CA ASN A 99 2.60 -6.56 -0.69
C ASN A 99 1.07 -6.72 -0.62
N LEU A 100 0.37 -5.59 -0.42
CA LEU A 100 -1.09 -5.52 -0.40
C LEU A 100 -1.64 -5.84 -1.80
N LYS A 101 -2.84 -6.41 -1.82
CA LYS A 101 -3.59 -6.82 -3.01
C LYS A 101 -4.92 -6.08 -3.09
#